data_AF-S7V2R5-F1
#
_entry.id   AF-S7V2R5-F1
#
_cell.length_a   1.000
_cell.length_b   1.000
_cell.length_c   1.000
_cell.angle_alpha   90.00
_cell.angle_beta   90.00
_cell.angle_gamma   90.00
#
_symmetry.space_group_name_H-M   'P 1'
#
loop_
_entity.id
_entity.type
_entity.pdbx_description
1 polymer ?
#
loop_
_entity_poly.entity_id
_entity_poly.type
_entity_poly.pdbx_seq_one_letter_code
_entity_poly.pdbx_strand_id
1 'polypeptide(L)'
;MADVGRHPRITLHTLSEVTEVKGYVGNFEVKVLKKARYVDETACTACGDCARACPVVFPDEFNVGLSSRKAVYIPFPQAVPSAYAVNMNECMGRGCSKCLDACEKRCIDFHMSDEEITERVGSIVVATGLSPYDPREMDEYGYTRFPNVVTSLEFERLVNAGGPTRGELVRPGDRQRPAAVGFIQCVGSRSKRKGGEYCSNICCMNTVKSTLVLKEHYPDMEIKVFYIDIRAFGKGFEDLYNRSRRLGVQYLRGLPGSVEALPDGSLRVAVENTATGGIEFHDLSMLVLALGIQPAPGTGKLQEMLGLQLTADGFFLEAHPKLQPVDAATRGVFYAGCAEGPKDIKDSVTQGSAAAARAIRLMHRGQITSEPITSEIITEQCRACGKCAEVCPYNAITVDVKRKIPAVVNAAACAGCGTCAAECRFGAIVMNHFTDAQIIAQIDALLAENAADKILTFACNWCSYAGADYAGVSRLQYPANVRLIRTMCSGRVDESFIWHAFKKGAPVVLVSGCHIGDCHYIDANHWTVKRVEKVRKKMEKLGIRTERLQLEWISAAEGVRFARVMAEMERLRKGVSREEIAETAAIIRKRNQERRSGAPSGPETATSPR
;
A
#
# COMPACT_ATOMS: atom_id res chain seq x y z
N MET A 1 8.62 -23.92 7.86
CA MET A 1 9.19 -23.28 9.06
C MET A 1 10.49 -23.93 9.48
N ALA A 2 10.50 -25.24 9.76
CA ALA A 2 11.72 -25.94 10.17
C ALA A 2 12.88 -25.72 9.20
N ASP A 3 12.69 -25.81 7.88
CA ASP A 3 13.79 -25.65 6.92
C ASP A 3 14.39 -24.25 6.95
N VAL A 4 13.56 -23.21 7.05
CA VAL A 4 14.02 -21.81 7.19
C VAL A 4 14.86 -21.63 8.46
N GLY A 5 14.45 -22.24 9.58
CA GLY A 5 15.15 -22.10 10.87
C GLY A 5 16.52 -22.76 10.95
N ARG A 6 16.90 -23.59 9.95
CA ARG A 6 18.20 -24.31 9.91
C ARG A 6 18.91 -24.14 8.56
N HIS A 7 18.44 -23.25 7.70
CA HIS A 7 19.03 -23.05 6.39
C HIS A 7 20.34 -22.25 6.50
N PRO A 8 21.47 -22.73 5.93
CA PRO A 8 22.80 -22.13 6.14
C PRO A 8 22.97 -20.74 5.51
N ARG A 9 22.05 -20.33 4.63
CA ARG A 9 22.05 -19.00 3.99
C ARG A 9 20.89 -18.10 4.41
N ILE A 10 20.16 -18.47 5.47
CA ILE A 10 19.10 -17.64 6.03
C ILE A 10 19.40 -17.38 7.49
N THR A 11 19.57 -16.10 7.84
CA THR A 11 19.58 -15.65 9.23
C THR A 11 18.15 -15.32 9.63
N LEU A 12 17.59 -16.05 10.59
CA LEU A 12 16.22 -15.84 11.07
C LEU A 12 16.24 -15.00 12.35
N HIS A 13 15.80 -13.75 12.26
CA HIS A 13 15.59 -12.88 13.42
C HIS A 13 14.14 -12.99 13.89
N THR A 14 13.88 -13.75 14.96
CA THR A 14 12.56 -13.81 15.62
C THR A 14 12.45 -12.78 16.73
N LEU A 15 11.21 -12.46 17.15
CA LEU A 15 10.95 -11.37 18.12
C LEU A 15 11.65 -10.06 17.74
N SER A 16 11.72 -9.80 16.44
CA SER A 16 12.50 -8.71 15.87
C SER A 16 11.64 -7.87 14.95
N GLU A 17 11.87 -6.56 14.95
CA GLU A 17 11.16 -5.61 14.09
C GLU A 17 12.17 -4.70 13.40
N VAL A 18 11.94 -4.43 12.11
CA VAL A 18 12.70 -3.41 11.39
C VAL A 18 12.31 -2.03 11.93
N THR A 19 13.29 -1.25 12.35
CA THR A 19 13.08 0.09 12.95
C THR A 19 13.46 1.22 12.01
N GLU A 20 14.44 1.01 11.13
CA GLU A 20 14.91 2.01 10.18
C GLU A 20 15.46 1.31 8.92
N VAL A 21 15.17 1.90 7.76
CA VAL A 21 15.79 1.52 6.49
C VAL A 21 16.36 2.78 5.84
N LYS A 22 17.65 2.71 5.50
CA LYS A 22 18.37 3.75 4.76
C LYS A 22 18.99 3.16 3.51
N GLY A 23 19.38 4.04 2.59
CA GLY A 23 20.06 3.65 1.38
C GLY A 23 19.10 3.41 0.23
N TYR A 24 19.50 2.55 -0.69
CA TYR A 24 18.89 2.41 -2.01
C TYR A 24 19.18 1.03 -2.58
N VAL A 25 18.58 0.72 -3.73
CA VAL A 25 18.76 -0.57 -4.40
C VAL A 25 20.23 -1.03 -4.42
N GLY A 26 20.46 -2.26 -3.95
CA GLY A 26 21.79 -2.85 -3.83
C GLY A 26 22.60 -2.45 -2.59
N ASN A 27 22.20 -1.40 -1.87
CA ASN A 27 22.96 -0.80 -0.78
C ASN A 27 22.03 -0.27 0.33
N PHE A 28 21.11 -1.11 0.81
CA PHE A 28 20.28 -0.77 1.96
C PHE A 28 21.02 -1.08 3.27
N GLU A 29 20.90 -0.18 4.23
CA GLU A 29 21.27 -0.40 5.62
C GLU A 29 19.98 -0.47 6.44
N VAL A 30 19.76 -1.63 7.07
CA VAL A 30 18.53 -1.96 7.77
C VAL A 30 18.85 -2.14 9.24
N LYS A 31 18.20 -1.34 10.09
CA LYS A 31 18.24 -1.53 11.54
C LYS A 31 17.09 -2.43 11.99
N VAL A 32 17.44 -3.43 12.76
CA VAL A 32 16.52 -4.43 13.31
C VAL A 32 16.63 -4.38 14.82
N LEU A 33 15.52 -4.08 15.50
CA LEU A 33 15.41 -4.20 16.94
C LEU A 33 14.99 -5.64 17.27
N LYS A 34 15.92 -6.41 17.83
CA LYS A 34 15.65 -7.74 18.37
C LYS A 34 15.29 -7.60 19.85
N LYS A 35 14.02 -7.84 20.17
CA LYS A 35 13.54 -7.76 21.54
C LYS A 35 14.14 -8.88 22.39
N ALA A 36 14.44 -8.57 23.64
CA ALA A 36 14.88 -9.56 24.61
C ALA A 36 13.83 -10.67 24.73
N ARG A 37 14.25 -11.90 24.42
CA ARG A 37 13.44 -13.10 24.65
C ARG A 37 13.37 -13.45 26.14
N TYR A 38 14.37 -13.00 26.90
CA TYR A 38 14.65 -13.39 28.29
C TYR A 38 14.84 -14.90 28.47
N VAL A 39 15.08 -15.62 27.38
CA VAL A 39 15.40 -17.04 27.34
C VAL A 39 16.49 -17.25 26.31
N ASP A 40 17.58 -17.91 26.69
CA ASP A 40 18.62 -18.35 25.75
C ASP A 40 18.07 -19.48 24.87
N GLU A 41 17.93 -19.17 23.58
CA GLU A 41 17.40 -20.08 22.55
C GLU A 41 18.26 -21.33 22.36
N THR A 42 19.58 -21.23 22.59
CA THR A 42 20.52 -22.34 22.36
C THR A 42 20.53 -23.34 23.51
N ALA A 43 20.22 -22.88 24.73
CA ALA A 43 20.17 -23.71 25.93
C ALA A 43 18.76 -24.25 26.24
N CYS A 44 17.71 -23.58 25.75
CA CYS A 44 16.33 -23.97 26.01
C CYS A 44 15.98 -25.31 25.33
N THR A 45 15.42 -26.25 26.10
CA THR A 45 14.96 -27.56 25.60
C THR A 45 13.46 -27.62 25.32
N ALA A 46 12.75 -26.51 25.49
CA ALA A 46 11.29 -26.41 25.37
C ALA A 46 10.48 -27.44 26.20
N CYS A 47 10.96 -27.83 27.39
CA CYS A 47 10.28 -28.81 28.26
C CYS A 47 8.97 -28.31 28.92
N GLY A 48 8.80 -27.00 29.05
CA GLY A 48 7.60 -26.35 29.57
C GLY A 48 7.43 -26.29 31.09
N ASP A 49 8.44 -26.69 31.88
CA ASP A 49 8.39 -26.60 33.35
C ASP A 49 8.22 -25.16 33.85
N CYS A 50 8.90 -24.21 33.20
CA CYS A 50 8.80 -22.80 33.52
C CYS A 50 7.38 -22.25 33.36
N ALA A 51 6.65 -22.67 32.33
CA ALA A 51 5.26 -22.28 32.11
C ALA A 51 4.34 -22.88 33.17
N ARG A 52 4.53 -24.16 33.53
CA ARG A 52 3.76 -24.80 34.62
C ARG A 52 3.94 -24.08 35.96
N ALA A 53 5.15 -23.63 36.27
CA ALA A 53 5.45 -22.91 37.51
C ALA A 53 4.95 -21.45 37.53
N CYS A 54 4.65 -20.87 36.37
CA CYS A 54 4.29 -19.47 36.24
C CYS A 54 2.89 -19.18 36.82
N PRO A 55 2.77 -18.26 37.80
CA PRO A 55 1.50 -18.01 38.50
C PRO A 55 0.55 -17.09 37.72
N VAL A 56 1.07 -16.28 36.79
CA VAL A 56 0.22 -15.37 36.01
C VAL A 56 -0.55 -16.11 34.92
N VAL A 57 -1.69 -15.57 34.53
CA VAL A 57 -2.59 -16.15 33.52
C VAL A 57 -3.09 -14.99 32.65
N PHE A 58 -2.85 -15.09 31.34
CA PHE A 58 -3.27 -14.10 30.35
C PHE A 58 -4.03 -14.78 29.22
N PRO A 59 -4.95 -14.09 28.51
CA PRO A 59 -5.57 -14.61 27.30
C PRO A 59 -4.50 -14.99 26.26
N ASP A 60 -4.65 -16.15 25.62
CA ASP A 60 -3.73 -16.61 24.58
C ASP A 60 -4.10 -16.02 23.23
N GLU A 61 -3.25 -15.15 22.68
CA GLU A 61 -3.48 -14.48 21.40
C GLU A 61 -3.46 -15.45 20.21
N PHE A 62 -2.65 -16.52 20.27
CA PHE A 62 -2.63 -17.54 19.20
C PHE A 62 -3.95 -18.30 19.14
N ASN A 63 -4.58 -18.50 20.30
CA ASN A 63 -5.91 -19.07 20.43
C ASN A 63 -7.01 -18.01 20.51
N VAL A 64 -6.73 -16.76 20.11
CA VAL A 64 -7.67 -15.63 20.06
C VAL A 64 -8.51 -15.46 21.33
N GLY A 65 -7.90 -15.71 22.50
CA GLY A 65 -8.55 -15.57 23.81
C GLY A 65 -9.43 -16.75 24.24
N LEU A 66 -9.56 -17.81 23.43
CA LEU A 66 -10.32 -19.03 23.78
C LEU A 66 -9.62 -19.93 24.80
N SER A 67 -8.36 -19.63 25.11
CA SER A 67 -7.63 -20.24 26.21
C SER A 67 -6.74 -19.21 26.89
N SER A 68 -6.04 -19.65 27.92
CA SER A 68 -5.06 -18.84 28.61
C SER A 68 -3.66 -19.39 28.44
N ARG A 69 -2.69 -18.48 28.44
CA ARG A 69 -1.26 -18.77 28.50
C ARG A 69 -0.63 -18.10 29.71
N LYS A 70 0.66 -18.31 29.86
CA LYS A 70 1.51 -17.77 30.93
C LYS A 70 2.38 -16.64 30.39
N ALA A 71 3.02 -15.87 31.27
CA ALA A 71 3.98 -14.85 30.83
C ALA A 71 5.25 -15.48 30.23
N VAL A 72 5.68 -16.66 30.72
CA VAL A 72 6.67 -17.49 30.03
C VAL A 72 5.95 -18.51 29.15
N TYR A 73 6.12 -18.40 27.84
CA TYR A 73 5.28 -19.11 26.87
C TYR A 73 6.05 -19.50 25.62
N ILE A 74 5.46 -20.42 24.86
CA ILE A 74 5.79 -20.69 23.46
C ILE A 74 4.49 -20.45 22.67
N PRO A 75 4.49 -19.71 21.55
CA PRO A 75 3.24 -19.32 20.88
C PRO A 75 2.35 -20.50 20.48
N PHE A 76 2.95 -21.59 20.02
CA PHE A 76 2.29 -22.85 19.71
C PHE A 76 3.30 -24.00 19.73
N PRO A 77 2.86 -25.27 19.83
CA PRO A 77 3.77 -26.40 20.05
C PRO A 77 4.84 -26.59 18.97
N GLN A 78 4.55 -26.25 17.71
CA GLN A 78 5.47 -26.38 16.57
C GLN A 78 6.20 -25.08 16.21
N ALA A 79 6.25 -24.10 17.13
CA ALA A 79 6.92 -22.83 16.88
C ALA A 79 8.42 -23.01 16.56
N VAL A 80 8.94 -22.13 15.70
CA VAL A 80 10.36 -22.09 15.29
C VAL A 80 10.88 -20.67 15.57
N PRO A 81 11.96 -20.50 16.36
CA PRO A 81 12.72 -21.54 17.06
C PRO A 81 11.87 -22.23 18.15
N SER A 82 12.21 -23.48 18.46
CA SER A 82 11.54 -24.23 19.54
C SER A 82 12.13 -23.81 20.89
N ALA A 83 11.79 -22.58 21.29
CA ALA A 83 12.26 -21.97 22.53
C ALA A 83 11.15 -21.10 23.15
N TYR A 84 11.10 -21.09 24.47
CA TYR A 84 10.19 -20.22 25.22
C TYR A 84 10.61 -18.75 25.10
N ALA A 85 9.71 -17.84 25.46
CA ALA A 85 9.96 -16.41 25.66
C ALA A 85 9.26 -15.94 26.92
N VAL A 86 9.75 -14.87 27.55
CA VAL A 86 9.04 -14.20 28.66
C VAL A 86 8.50 -12.87 28.16
N ASN A 87 7.18 -12.67 28.21
CA ASN A 87 6.59 -11.37 28.01
C ASN A 87 6.70 -10.55 29.31
N MET A 88 7.62 -9.59 29.34
CA MET A 88 7.90 -8.82 30.55
C MET A 88 6.79 -7.82 30.90
N ASN A 89 5.93 -7.44 29.94
CA ASN A 89 4.77 -6.58 30.20
C ASN A 89 3.66 -7.29 30.99
N GLU A 90 3.69 -8.62 30.98
CA GLU A 90 2.73 -9.51 31.65
C GLU A 90 3.34 -10.22 32.86
N CYS A 91 4.66 -10.16 33.01
CA CYS A 91 5.37 -10.75 34.12
C CYS A 91 5.17 -9.90 35.39
N MET A 92 5.09 -10.54 36.56
CA MET A 92 5.12 -9.83 37.86
C MET A 92 6.49 -9.23 38.20
N GLY A 93 7.45 -9.32 37.28
CA GLY A 93 8.79 -8.76 37.43
C GLY A 93 9.68 -9.54 38.42
N ARG A 94 10.75 -8.86 38.86
CA ARG A 94 11.88 -9.46 39.59
C ARG A 94 11.57 -10.00 40.98
N GLY A 95 10.37 -9.75 41.52
CA GLY A 95 9.90 -10.32 42.78
C GLY A 95 9.43 -11.78 42.70
N CYS A 96 9.31 -12.35 41.49
CA CYS A 96 8.86 -13.72 41.26
C CYS A 96 9.94 -14.55 40.53
N SER A 97 10.49 -15.58 41.18
CA SER A 97 11.55 -16.45 40.64
C SER A 97 11.06 -17.81 40.13
N LYS A 98 9.76 -18.12 40.24
CA LYS A 98 9.24 -19.50 40.04
C LYS A 98 9.65 -20.15 38.71
N CYS A 99 9.67 -19.39 37.61
CA CYS A 99 10.09 -19.92 36.32
C CYS A 99 11.61 -20.16 36.23
N LEU A 100 12.43 -19.34 36.90
CA LEU A 100 13.87 -19.57 37.03
C LEU A 100 14.14 -20.83 37.85
N ASP A 101 13.47 -20.95 38.99
CA ASP A 101 13.64 -22.08 39.91
C ASP A 101 13.25 -23.41 39.26
N ALA A 102 12.21 -23.40 38.40
CA ALA A 102 11.76 -24.56 37.65
C ALA A 102 12.62 -24.87 36.41
N CYS A 103 13.54 -23.99 36.00
CA CYS A 103 14.35 -24.17 34.80
C CYS A 103 15.69 -24.84 35.13
N GLU A 104 15.76 -26.17 35.03
CA GLU A 104 16.99 -26.93 35.30
C GLU A 104 18.19 -26.51 34.44
N LYS A 105 17.92 -26.14 33.17
CA LYS A 105 18.95 -25.66 32.23
C LYS A 105 19.41 -24.22 32.50
N ARG A 106 18.74 -23.51 33.41
CA ARG A 106 19.02 -22.10 33.75
C ARG A 106 19.10 -21.19 32.52
N CYS A 107 18.24 -21.43 31.54
CA CYS A 107 18.23 -20.68 30.29
C CYS A 107 17.37 -19.41 30.34
N ILE A 108 16.74 -19.08 31.47
CA ILE A 108 15.93 -17.86 31.64
C ILE A 108 16.80 -16.75 32.26
N ASP A 109 16.85 -15.60 31.60
CA ASP A 109 17.64 -14.45 32.05
C ASP A 109 16.85 -13.13 31.94
N PHE A 110 16.51 -12.55 33.08
CA PHE A 110 15.79 -11.26 33.19
C PHE A 110 16.69 -10.03 33.03
N HIS A 111 18.00 -10.23 32.85
CA HIS A 111 18.96 -9.17 32.56
C HIS A 111 19.23 -9.02 31.06
N MET A 112 18.69 -9.91 30.23
CA MET A 112 18.73 -9.77 28.78
C MET A 112 18.09 -8.45 28.35
N SER A 113 18.77 -7.71 27.49
CA SER A 113 18.30 -6.44 26.93
C SER A 113 18.01 -6.57 25.44
N ASP A 114 17.18 -5.66 24.92
CA ASP A 114 16.97 -5.53 23.49
C ASP A 114 18.31 -5.25 22.78
N GLU A 115 18.43 -5.76 21.56
CA GLU A 115 19.64 -5.65 20.73
C GLU A 115 19.29 -4.91 19.42
N GLU A 116 20.08 -3.90 19.05
CA GLU A 116 19.99 -3.25 17.74
C GLU A 116 21.01 -3.88 16.79
N ILE A 117 20.50 -4.56 15.75
CA ILE A 117 21.29 -5.24 14.73
C ILE A 117 21.24 -4.38 13.46
N THR A 118 22.39 -4.18 12.81
CA THR A 118 22.47 -3.48 11.52
C THR A 118 22.85 -4.46 10.42
N GLU A 119 21.97 -4.63 9.45
CA GLU A 119 22.15 -5.51 8.30
C GLU A 119 22.31 -4.72 7.01
N ARG A 120 23.26 -5.13 6.15
CA ARG A 120 23.45 -4.55 4.82
C ARG A 120 22.86 -5.49 3.78
N VAL A 121 21.81 -5.05 3.10
CA VAL A 121 21.06 -5.87 2.15
C VAL A 121 20.91 -5.18 0.79
N GLY A 122 20.88 -5.97 -0.27
CA GLY A 122 20.71 -5.45 -1.63
C GLY A 122 19.26 -5.27 -2.06
N SER A 123 18.34 -6.05 -1.48
CA SER A 123 16.92 -6.05 -1.80
C SER A 123 16.08 -6.38 -0.57
N ILE A 124 14.86 -5.88 -0.53
CA ILE A 124 13.91 -6.07 0.56
C ILE A 124 12.64 -6.70 0.00
N VAL A 125 12.10 -7.71 0.68
CA VAL A 125 10.80 -8.31 0.36
C VAL A 125 9.85 -8.07 1.53
N VAL A 126 8.77 -7.34 1.29
CA VAL A 126 7.74 -7.07 2.29
C VAL A 126 6.69 -8.18 2.22
N ALA A 127 6.66 -9.01 3.26
CA ALA A 127 5.77 -10.16 3.39
C ALA A 127 5.06 -10.16 4.76
N THR A 128 4.66 -8.98 5.23
CA THR A 128 4.09 -8.77 6.58
C THR A 128 2.65 -9.26 6.76
N GLY A 129 2.06 -9.84 5.72
CA GLY A 129 0.76 -10.50 5.80
C GLY A 129 -0.40 -9.53 5.97
N LEU A 130 -1.31 -9.84 6.88
CA LEU A 130 -2.63 -9.21 7.04
C LEU A 130 -3.08 -9.23 8.50
N SER A 131 -4.18 -8.54 8.78
CA SER A 131 -4.98 -8.70 10.00
C SER A 131 -6.41 -9.17 9.67
N PRO A 132 -7.05 -10.01 10.52
CA PRO A 132 -8.47 -10.29 10.40
C PRO A 132 -9.29 -9.03 10.74
N TYR A 133 -10.41 -8.86 10.06
CA TYR A 133 -11.37 -7.79 10.37
C TYR A 133 -11.99 -7.96 11.76
N ASP A 134 -12.19 -6.87 12.49
CA ASP A 134 -12.84 -6.86 13.79
C ASP A 134 -14.36 -6.61 13.64
N PRO A 135 -15.23 -7.60 13.90
CA PRO A 135 -16.66 -7.46 13.69
C PRO A 135 -17.41 -6.81 14.85
N ARG A 136 -16.74 -6.26 15.88
CA ARG A 136 -17.42 -5.65 17.04
C ARG A 136 -18.38 -4.50 16.67
N GLU A 137 -18.15 -3.81 15.57
CA GLU A 137 -19.06 -2.76 15.06
C GLU A 137 -20.29 -3.29 14.30
N MET A 138 -20.36 -4.61 14.04
CA MET A 138 -21.48 -5.29 13.38
C MET A 138 -22.43 -5.87 14.43
N ASP A 139 -23.04 -5.00 15.24
CA ASP A 139 -23.98 -5.39 16.30
C ASP A 139 -25.20 -6.19 15.79
N GLU A 140 -25.58 -6.01 14.52
CA GLU A 140 -26.65 -6.77 13.86
C GLU A 140 -26.42 -8.30 13.88
N TYR A 141 -25.16 -8.73 13.98
CA TYR A 141 -24.79 -10.14 14.08
C TYR A 141 -24.59 -10.61 15.53
N GLY A 142 -24.60 -9.69 16.50
CA GLY A 142 -24.58 -10.03 17.92
C GLY A 142 -23.26 -10.60 18.45
N TYR A 143 -22.13 -10.37 17.78
CA TYR A 143 -20.81 -10.91 18.18
C TYR A 143 -20.42 -10.57 19.62
N THR A 144 -20.67 -9.33 20.05
CA THR A 144 -20.34 -8.87 21.42
C THR A 144 -21.39 -9.28 22.45
N ARG A 145 -22.56 -9.74 22.01
CA ARG A 145 -23.73 -9.98 22.86
C ARG A 145 -23.98 -11.46 23.11
N PHE A 146 -23.69 -12.32 22.13
CA PHE A 146 -24.06 -13.72 22.14
C PHE A 146 -22.81 -14.61 22.13
N PRO A 147 -22.55 -15.41 23.18
CA PRO A 147 -21.37 -16.27 23.27
C PRO A 147 -21.25 -17.32 22.15
N ASN A 148 -22.37 -17.66 21.50
CA ASN A 148 -22.43 -18.65 20.44
C ASN A 148 -22.26 -18.03 19.03
N VAL A 149 -22.03 -16.72 18.94
CA VAL A 149 -21.57 -16.04 17.73
C VAL A 149 -20.06 -15.94 17.80
N VAL A 150 -19.37 -16.64 16.92
CA VAL A 150 -17.90 -16.68 16.86
C VAL A 150 -17.40 -16.20 15.51
N THR A 151 -16.17 -15.73 15.46
CA THR A 151 -15.47 -15.45 14.22
C THR A 151 -14.98 -16.73 13.55
N SER A 152 -14.72 -16.66 12.25
CA SER A 152 -14.08 -17.76 11.53
C SER A 152 -12.72 -18.13 12.12
N LEU A 153 -11.96 -17.17 12.66
CA LEU A 153 -10.66 -17.45 13.27
C LEU A 153 -10.80 -18.19 14.60
N GLU A 154 -11.75 -17.78 15.46
CA GLU A 154 -12.10 -18.52 16.68
C GLU A 154 -12.57 -19.93 16.34
N PHE A 155 -13.44 -20.06 15.34
CA PHE A 155 -13.90 -21.36 14.84
C PHE A 155 -12.73 -22.24 14.40
N GLU A 156 -11.77 -21.72 13.64
CA GLU A 156 -10.56 -22.46 13.25
C GLU A 156 -9.79 -22.97 14.47
N ARG A 157 -9.66 -22.17 15.53
CA ARG A 157 -8.99 -22.60 16.76
C ARG A 157 -9.77 -23.71 17.46
N LEU A 158 -11.11 -23.64 17.51
CA LEU A 158 -11.94 -24.67 18.12
C LEU A 158 -11.85 -26.02 17.40
N VAL A 159 -11.81 -26.03 16.07
CA VAL A 159 -11.72 -27.30 15.31
C VAL A 159 -10.28 -27.79 15.14
N ASN A 160 -9.28 -27.01 15.56
CA ASN A 160 -7.88 -27.41 15.45
C ASN A 160 -7.50 -28.44 16.53
N ALA A 161 -6.85 -29.54 16.13
CA ALA A 161 -6.37 -30.56 17.06
C ALA A 161 -5.35 -30.04 18.10
N GLY A 162 -4.54 -29.04 17.73
CA GLY A 162 -3.64 -28.32 18.64
C GLY A 162 -4.27 -27.06 19.25
N GLY A 163 -5.58 -26.88 19.09
CA GLY A 163 -6.36 -25.79 19.66
C GLY A 163 -6.82 -26.04 21.09
N PRO A 164 -7.54 -25.08 21.70
CA PRO A 164 -7.93 -25.12 23.11
C PRO A 164 -8.90 -26.24 23.45
N THR A 165 -9.64 -26.75 22.46
CA THR A 165 -10.63 -27.82 22.58
C THR A 165 -10.17 -29.13 21.95
N ARG A 166 -8.89 -29.21 21.55
CA ARG A 166 -8.26 -30.41 20.97
C ARG A 166 -9.00 -30.98 19.75
N GLY A 167 -9.61 -30.12 18.95
CA GLY A 167 -10.34 -30.47 17.73
C GLY A 167 -11.82 -30.80 17.94
N GLU A 168 -12.33 -30.80 19.18
CA GLU A 168 -13.76 -30.94 19.43
C GLU A 168 -14.47 -29.60 19.26
N LEU A 169 -15.47 -29.56 18.37
CA LEU A 169 -16.32 -28.38 18.21
C LEU A 169 -17.30 -28.29 19.38
N VAL A 170 -17.18 -27.20 20.14
CA VAL A 170 -18.05 -26.88 21.27
C VAL A 170 -18.50 -25.43 21.22
N ARG A 171 -19.71 -25.17 21.71
CA ARG A 171 -20.23 -23.82 21.93
C ARG A 171 -19.47 -23.12 23.06
N PRO A 172 -19.00 -21.87 22.88
CA PRO A 172 -18.29 -21.17 23.95
C PRO A 172 -19.13 -20.93 25.20
N GLY A 173 -20.45 -20.72 25.05
CA GLY A 173 -21.35 -20.40 26.17
C GLY A 173 -21.53 -21.54 27.17
N ASP A 174 -21.65 -22.78 26.70
CA ASP A 174 -22.02 -23.93 27.55
C ASP A 174 -21.22 -25.20 27.29
N ARG A 175 -20.25 -25.14 26.38
CA ARG A 175 -19.35 -26.24 25.98
C ARG A 175 -20.06 -27.46 25.38
N GLN A 176 -21.33 -27.35 25.01
CA GLN A 176 -22.04 -28.41 24.32
C GLN A 176 -21.71 -28.43 22.83
N ARG A 177 -21.86 -29.58 22.18
CA ARG A 177 -21.71 -29.68 20.72
C ARG A 177 -22.89 -28.97 20.03
N PRO A 178 -22.65 -28.08 19.07
CA PRO A 178 -23.75 -27.47 18.31
C PRO A 178 -24.43 -28.50 17.42
N ALA A 179 -25.77 -28.51 17.40
CA ALA A 179 -26.54 -29.36 16.49
C ALA A 179 -26.70 -28.75 15.09
N ALA A 180 -26.73 -27.41 15.02
CA ALA A 180 -26.80 -26.64 13.78
C ALA A 180 -25.81 -25.47 13.79
N VAL A 181 -25.07 -25.28 12.69
CA VAL A 181 -24.06 -24.23 12.53
C VAL A 181 -24.38 -23.37 11.30
N GLY A 182 -24.44 -22.05 11.49
CA GLY A 182 -24.53 -21.08 10.40
C GLY A 182 -23.20 -20.41 10.10
N PHE A 183 -22.96 -20.04 8.84
CA PHE A 183 -21.84 -19.19 8.43
C PHE A 183 -22.35 -17.95 7.70
N ILE A 184 -21.93 -16.76 8.12
CA ILE A 184 -22.22 -15.49 7.42
C ILE A 184 -21.01 -15.09 6.59
N GLN A 185 -21.17 -14.97 5.27
CA GLN A 185 -20.13 -14.52 4.37
C GLN A 185 -19.95 -12.99 4.39
N CYS A 186 -18.81 -12.54 3.87
CA CYS A 186 -18.53 -11.12 3.62
C CYS A 186 -18.53 -10.22 4.87
N VAL A 187 -18.28 -10.76 6.06
CA VAL A 187 -18.19 -9.97 7.29
C VAL A 187 -16.95 -9.08 7.23
N GLY A 188 -17.12 -7.77 7.10
CA GLY A 188 -16.03 -6.80 6.93
C GLY A 188 -15.49 -6.69 5.50
N SER A 189 -16.22 -7.16 4.50
CA SER A 189 -15.83 -7.09 3.08
C SER A 189 -17.03 -6.84 2.17
N ARG A 190 -16.79 -6.30 0.98
CA ARG A 190 -17.84 -5.92 0.02
C ARG A 190 -18.89 -5.01 0.65
N SER A 191 -18.44 -4.10 1.52
CA SER A 191 -19.28 -3.22 2.31
C SER A 191 -18.75 -1.79 2.20
N LYS A 192 -19.63 -0.85 1.86
CA LYS A 192 -19.30 0.58 1.80
C LYS A 192 -19.31 1.28 3.16
N ARG A 193 -19.91 0.64 4.17
CA ARG A 193 -20.16 1.25 5.49
C ARG A 193 -19.27 0.67 6.59
N LYS A 194 -19.09 -0.65 6.60
CA LYS A 194 -18.44 -1.40 7.68
C LYS A 194 -17.45 -2.41 7.08
N GLY A 195 -16.15 -2.16 7.23
CA GLY A 195 -15.08 -2.90 6.54
C GLY A 195 -14.66 -2.32 5.19
N GLY A 196 -14.21 -3.17 4.26
CA GLY A 196 -13.70 -2.75 2.94
C GLY A 196 -14.68 -2.95 1.79
N GLU A 197 -14.58 -2.12 0.75
CA GLU A 197 -15.36 -2.27 -0.50
C GLU A 197 -14.91 -3.48 -1.35
N TYR A 198 -13.69 -3.96 -1.10
CA TYR A 198 -13.08 -5.10 -1.78
C TYR A 198 -13.57 -6.46 -1.25
N CYS A 199 -13.25 -7.51 -2.01
CA CYS A 199 -13.46 -8.88 -1.60
C CYS A 199 -12.19 -9.44 -0.93
N SER A 200 -12.35 -10.06 0.23
CA SER A 200 -11.24 -10.68 0.97
C SER A 200 -10.72 -11.99 0.39
N ASN A 201 -11.21 -12.42 -0.79
CA ASN A 201 -10.72 -13.55 -1.59
C ASN A 201 -10.93 -14.96 -0.97
N ILE A 202 -10.59 -15.14 0.31
CA ILE A 202 -10.45 -16.44 0.97
C ILE A 202 -11.69 -16.89 1.77
N CYS A 203 -12.55 -15.96 2.19
CA CYS A 203 -13.62 -16.25 3.17
C CYS A 203 -14.59 -17.34 2.70
N CYS A 204 -15.03 -17.32 1.43
CA CYS A 204 -15.90 -18.35 0.87
C CYS A 204 -15.26 -19.75 0.94
N MET A 205 -13.99 -19.86 0.56
CA MET A 205 -13.30 -21.16 0.50
C MET A 205 -12.89 -21.66 1.88
N ASN A 206 -12.55 -20.77 2.80
CA ASN A 206 -12.37 -21.13 4.20
C ASN A 206 -13.66 -21.72 4.78
N THR A 207 -14.81 -21.11 4.51
CA THR A 207 -16.10 -21.69 4.93
C THR A 207 -16.37 -23.03 4.25
N VAL A 208 -16.19 -23.17 2.94
CA VAL A 208 -16.37 -24.47 2.25
C VAL A 208 -15.47 -25.55 2.85
N LYS A 209 -14.22 -25.23 3.15
CA LYS A 209 -13.31 -26.15 3.87
C LYS A 209 -13.88 -26.51 5.24
N SER A 210 -14.32 -25.52 6.02
CA SER A 210 -14.88 -25.75 7.34
C SER A 210 -16.14 -26.62 7.28
N THR A 211 -17.05 -26.41 6.33
CA THR A 211 -18.25 -27.24 6.19
C THR A 211 -17.92 -28.69 5.83
N LEU A 212 -16.90 -28.93 4.99
CA LEU A 212 -16.42 -30.26 4.66
C LEU A 212 -15.82 -30.97 5.89
N VAL A 213 -14.96 -30.29 6.64
CA VAL A 213 -14.37 -30.83 7.89
C VAL A 213 -15.49 -31.17 8.87
N LEU A 214 -16.46 -30.28 9.06
CA LEU A 214 -17.58 -30.53 9.95
C LEU A 214 -18.42 -31.73 9.52
N LYS A 215 -18.68 -31.92 8.22
CA LYS A 215 -19.41 -33.09 7.71
C LYS A 215 -18.61 -34.40 7.81
N GLU A 216 -17.29 -34.33 7.83
CA GLU A 216 -16.44 -35.50 8.06
C GLU A 216 -16.48 -35.97 9.52
N HIS A 217 -16.41 -35.04 10.46
CA HIS A 217 -16.43 -35.35 11.90
C HIS A 217 -17.85 -35.53 12.46
N TYR A 218 -18.83 -34.80 11.92
CA TYR A 218 -20.21 -34.75 12.39
C TYR A 218 -21.19 -34.82 11.18
N PRO A 219 -21.38 -36.01 10.58
CA PRO A 219 -22.15 -36.16 9.33
C PRO A 219 -23.59 -35.61 9.41
N ASP A 220 -24.23 -35.80 10.56
CA ASP A 220 -25.64 -35.43 10.79
C ASP A 220 -25.83 -33.95 11.16
N MET A 221 -24.74 -33.19 11.36
CA MET A 221 -24.84 -31.79 11.76
C MET A 221 -25.46 -30.92 10.67
N GLU A 222 -26.45 -30.11 11.02
CA GLU A 222 -27.02 -29.15 10.07
C GLU A 222 -26.06 -27.98 9.85
N ILE A 223 -25.80 -27.65 8.58
CA ILE A 223 -24.90 -26.54 8.23
C ILE A 223 -25.57 -25.65 7.20
N LYS A 224 -25.64 -24.35 7.51
CA LYS A 224 -26.20 -23.32 6.65
C LYS A 224 -25.15 -22.26 6.34
N VAL A 225 -25.03 -21.84 5.08
CA VAL A 225 -24.10 -20.80 4.63
C VAL A 225 -24.88 -19.66 3.98
N PHE A 226 -24.85 -18.49 4.59
CA PHE A 226 -25.52 -17.27 4.13
C PHE A 226 -24.56 -16.42 3.30
N TYR A 227 -24.88 -16.20 2.02
CA TYR A 227 -23.93 -15.64 1.06
C TYR A 227 -24.57 -14.71 0.02
N ILE A 228 -23.74 -13.86 -0.62
CA ILE A 228 -24.12 -13.08 -1.81
C ILE A 228 -23.74 -13.87 -3.08
N ASP A 229 -22.45 -14.15 -3.22
CA ASP A 229 -21.85 -14.96 -4.28
C ASP A 229 -20.83 -15.94 -3.67
N ILE A 230 -20.80 -17.18 -4.13
CA ILE A 230 -19.73 -18.13 -3.80
C ILE A 230 -18.60 -17.92 -4.81
N ARG A 231 -17.42 -17.52 -4.32
CA ARG A 231 -16.24 -17.24 -5.15
C ARG A 231 -15.23 -18.38 -5.08
N ALA A 232 -15.55 -19.49 -5.75
CA ALA A 232 -14.74 -20.71 -5.80
C ALA A 232 -13.87 -20.77 -7.08
N PHE A 233 -13.01 -19.77 -7.31
CA PHE A 233 -12.34 -19.53 -8.61
C PHE A 233 -10.99 -20.25 -8.79
N GLY A 234 -10.42 -20.84 -7.75
CA GLY A 234 -9.16 -21.59 -7.82
C GLY A 234 -9.31 -22.97 -8.46
N LYS A 235 -8.19 -23.59 -8.85
CA LYS A 235 -8.20 -24.96 -9.42
C LYS A 235 -8.79 -25.94 -8.39
N GLY A 236 -9.90 -26.59 -8.74
CA GLY A 236 -10.60 -27.55 -7.89
C GLY A 236 -11.48 -26.94 -6.80
N PHE A 237 -11.58 -25.61 -6.71
CA PHE A 237 -12.40 -24.95 -5.68
C PHE A 237 -13.89 -25.18 -5.91
N GLU A 238 -14.34 -25.11 -7.16
CA GLU A 238 -15.72 -25.43 -7.55
C GLU A 238 -16.08 -26.88 -7.21
N ASP A 239 -15.15 -27.83 -7.36
CA ASP A 239 -15.35 -29.24 -6.99
C ASP A 239 -15.55 -29.41 -5.49
N LEU A 240 -14.77 -28.69 -4.66
CA LEU A 240 -14.92 -28.68 -3.20
C LEU A 240 -16.26 -28.08 -2.78
N TYR A 241 -16.68 -26.98 -3.42
CA TYR A 241 -18.00 -26.39 -3.19
C TYR A 241 -19.12 -27.39 -3.54
N ASN A 242 -19.06 -28.03 -4.71
CA ASN A 242 -20.05 -29.03 -5.11
C ASN A 242 -20.01 -30.30 -4.23
N ARG A 243 -18.85 -30.68 -3.69
CA ARG A 243 -18.75 -31.74 -2.69
C ARG A 243 -19.45 -31.36 -1.39
N SER A 244 -19.24 -30.14 -0.89
CA SER A 244 -19.90 -29.62 0.30
C SER A 244 -21.43 -29.66 0.17
N ARG A 245 -21.95 -29.21 -0.97
CA ARG A 245 -23.39 -29.30 -1.28
C ARG A 245 -23.91 -30.75 -1.30
N ARG A 246 -23.17 -31.68 -1.92
CA ARG A 246 -23.53 -33.10 -1.96
C ARG A 246 -23.59 -33.76 -0.58
N LEU A 247 -22.84 -33.23 0.40
CA LEU A 247 -22.90 -33.66 1.80
C LEU A 247 -24.06 -33.02 2.59
N GLY A 248 -24.98 -32.32 1.92
CA GLY A 248 -26.19 -31.75 2.54
C GLY A 248 -26.00 -30.37 3.17
N VAL A 249 -24.89 -29.68 2.90
CA VAL A 249 -24.71 -28.28 3.34
C VAL A 249 -25.64 -27.37 2.53
N GLN A 250 -26.41 -26.55 3.25
CA GLN A 250 -27.38 -25.64 2.65
C GLN A 250 -26.74 -24.27 2.39
N TYR A 251 -26.81 -23.80 1.16
CA TYR A 251 -26.31 -22.49 0.76
C TYR A 251 -27.49 -21.57 0.45
N LEU A 252 -27.66 -20.53 1.26
CA LEU A 252 -28.78 -19.59 1.18
C LEU A 252 -28.29 -18.25 0.67
N ARG A 253 -28.88 -17.77 -0.43
CA ARG A 253 -28.46 -16.54 -1.09
C ARG A 253 -29.15 -15.33 -0.46
N GLY A 254 -28.53 -14.83 0.59
CA GLY A 254 -28.92 -13.66 1.36
C GLY A 254 -27.97 -13.49 2.54
N LEU A 255 -27.69 -12.25 2.95
CA LEU A 255 -27.00 -11.99 4.21
C LEU A 255 -28.07 -11.77 5.30
N PRO A 256 -27.86 -12.27 6.53
CA PRO A 256 -28.83 -12.08 7.59
C PRO A 256 -29.02 -10.60 7.92
N GLY A 257 -30.26 -10.22 8.23
CA GLY A 257 -30.62 -8.86 8.65
C GLY A 257 -30.59 -8.68 10.18
N SER A 258 -30.87 -9.74 10.93
CA SER A 258 -30.82 -9.74 12.39
C SER A 258 -30.52 -11.13 12.96
N VAL A 259 -29.98 -11.11 14.18
CA VAL A 259 -29.73 -12.29 15.02
C VAL A 259 -30.32 -12.06 16.40
N GLU A 260 -31.12 -12.99 16.88
CA GLU A 260 -31.77 -12.95 18.20
C GLU A 260 -31.42 -14.20 19.00
N ALA A 261 -31.19 -14.06 20.31
CA ALA A 261 -30.98 -15.20 21.19
C ALA A 261 -32.32 -15.80 21.64
N LEU A 262 -32.39 -17.13 21.63
CA LEU A 262 -33.51 -17.90 22.15
C LEU A 262 -33.27 -18.33 23.61
N PRO A 263 -34.31 -18.70 24.38
CA PRO A 263 -34.18 -19.04 25.79
C PRO A 263 -33.22 -20.20 26.10
N ASP A 264 -33.00 -21.11 25.15
CA ASP A 264 -32.10 -22.26 25.25
C ASP A 264 -30.64 -21.93 24.84
N GLY A 265 -30.36 -20.66 24.53
CA GLY A 265 -29.05 -20.18 24.08
C GLY A 265 -28.76 -20.41 22.59
N SER A 266 -29.71 -20.96 21.83
CA SER A 266 -29.63 -20.98 20.36
C SER A 266 -29.92 -19.58 19.77
N LEU A 267 -29.69 -19.42 18.48
CA LEU A 267 -29.73 -18.17 17.75
C LEU A 267 -30.78 -18.28 16.64
N ARG A 268 -31.76 -17.38 16.64
CA ARG A 268 -32.69 -17.19 15.53
C ARG A 268 -32.11 -16.17 14.55
N VAL A 269 -31.86 -16.61 13.33
CA VAL A 269 -31.27 -15.80 12.26
C VAL A 269 -32.32 -15.51 11.20
N ALA A 270 -32.61 -14.23 10.97
CA ALA A 270 -33.53 -13.79 9.93
C ALA A 270 -32.77 -13.39 8.66
N VAL A 271 -33.13 -13.98 7.52
CA VAL A 271 -32.47 -13.73 6.23
C VAL A 271 -33.50 -13.50 5.13
N GLU A 272 -33.27 -12.51 4.28
CA GLU A 272 -33.99 -12.37 3.02
C GLU A 272 -33.35 -13.31 1.99
N ASN A 273 -34.03 -14.40 1.66
CA ASN A 273 -33.54 -15.33 0.66
C ASN A 273 -33.93 -14.83 -0.74
N THR A 274 -32.95 -14.27 -1.44
CA THR A 274 -33.14 -13.69 -2.78
C THR A 274 -33.54 -14.72 -3.84
N ALA A 275 -33.34 -16.02 -3.59
CA ALA A 275 -33.78 -17.08 -4.49
C ALA A 275 -35.28 -17.39 -4.37
N THR A 276 -35.86 -17.23 -3.18
CA THR A 276 -37.28 -17.47 -2.91
C THR A 276 -38.11 -16.18 -2.86
N GLY A 277 -37.46 -15.03 -2.68
CA GLY A 277 -38.10 -13.72 -2.55
C GLY A 277 -38.80 -13.50 -1.21
N GLY A 278 -38.48 -14.31 -0.20
CA GLY A 278 -39.11 -14.30 1.12
C GLY A 278 -38.11 -14.14 2.26
N ILE A 279 -38.63 -13.75 3.42
CA ILE A 279 -37.88 -13.75 4.68
C ILE A 279 -37.98 -15.15 5.29
N GLU A 280 -36.82 -15.75 5.57
CA GLU A 280 -36.68 -17.05 6.20
C GLU A 280 -36.06 -16.88 7.59
N PHE A 281 -36.50 -17.73 8.54
CA PHE A 281 -35.97 -17.79 9.89
C PHE A 281 -35.29 -19.14 10.11
N HIS A 282 -34.07 -19.11 10.63
CA HIS A 282 -33.32 -20.33 10.93
C HIS A 282 -32.83 -20.30 12.37
N ASP A 283 -33.18 -21.34 13.13
CA ASP A 283 -32.67 -21.54 14.47
C ASP A 283 -31.36 -22.34 14.39
N LEU A 284 -30.31 -21.80 15.01
CA LEU A 284 -28.94 -22.30 14.93
C LEU A 284 -28.30 -22.38 16.31
N SER A 285 -27.55 -23.44 16.58
CA SER A 285 -26.84 -23.58 17.87
C SER A 285 -25.57 -22.72 17.94
N MET A 286 -24.97 -22.41 16.80
CA MET A 286 -23.77 -21.58 16.66
C MET A 286 -23.79 -20.81 15.34
N LEU A 287 -23.27 -19.60 15.35
CA LEU A 287 -23.14 -18.74 14.16
C LEU A 287 -21.68 -18.31 13.99
N VAL A 288 -21.13 -18.52 12.80
CA VAL A 288 -19.73 -18.22 12.47
C VAL A 288 -19.67 -17.05 11.50
N LEU A 289 -18.98 -15.98 11.89
CA LEU A 289 -18.75 -14.80 11.08
C LEU A 289 -17.50 -15.00 10.21
N ALA A 290 -17.68 -15.19 8.89
CA ALA A 290 -16.58 -15.37 7.96
C ALA A 290 -15.88 -14.03 7.69
N LEU A 291 -14.88 -13.74 8.53
CA LEU A 291 -14.16 -12.47 8.54
C LEU A 291 -13.44 -12.20 7.22
N GLY A 292 -13.48 -10.95 6.82
CA GLY A 292 -12.57 -10.36 5.86
C GLY A 292 -11.19 -10.14 6.45
N ILE A 293 -10.29 -9.65 5.61
CA ILE A 293 -8.91 -9.33 5.96
C ILE A 293 -8.62 -7.87 5.64
N GLN A 294 -7.74 -7.28 6.44
CA GLN A 294 -7.30 -5.91 6.38
C GLN A 294 -5.76 -5.86 6.34
N PRO A 295 -5.16 -4.72 5.97
CA PRO A 295 -3.71 -4.56 6.03
C PRO A 295 -3.16 -4.86 7.42
N ALA A 296 -1.94 -5.41 7.49
CA ALA A 296 -1.31 -5.76 8.76
C ALA A 296 -1.03 -4.51 9.61
N PRO A 297 -0.98 -4.65 10.96
CA PRO A 297 -0.60 -3.55 11.84
C PRO A 297 0.84 -3.16 11.53
N GLY A 298 1.09 -1.86 11.33
CA GLY A 298 2.40 -1.36 10.92
C GLY A 298 2.61 -1.19 9.41
N THR A 299 1.60 -1.49 8.58
CA THR A 299 1.65 -1.20 7.13
C THR A 299 2.03 0.25 6.84
N GLY A 300 1.42 1.22 7.54
CA GLY A 300 1.76 2.65 7.39
C GLY A 300 3.19 3.00 7.80
N LYS A 301 3.71 2.40 8.88
CA LYS A 301 5.10 2.60 9.32
C LYS A 301 6.09 2.10 8.26
N LEU A 302 5.82 0.93 7.67
CA LEU A 302 6.64 0.38 6.58
C LEU A 302 6.50 1.20 5.29
N GLN A 303 5.30 1.69 4.98
CA GLN A 303 5.05 2.58 3.86
C GLN A 303 5.97 3.81 3.94
N GLU A 304 5.99 4.50 5.08
CA GLU A 304 6.83 5.67 5.29
C GLU A 304 8.33 5.31 5.24
N MET A 305 8.72 4.25 5.95
CA MET A 305 10.12 3.83 6.07
C MET A 305 10.75 3.43 4.73
N LEU A 306 9.97 2.79 3.85
CA LEU A 306 10.45 2.30 2.55
C LEU A 306 10.03 3.18 1.36
N GLY A 307 9.32 4.29 1.61
CA GLY A 307 8.80 5.18 0.56
C GLY A 307 7.84 4.46 -0.39
N LEU A 308 6.92 3.66 0.14
CA LEU A 308 5.98 2.86 -0.65
C LEU A 308 4.63 3.57 -0.80
N GLN A 309 3.79 3.03 -1.68
CA GLN A 309 2.42 3.49 -1.89
C GLN A 309 1.43 2.42 -1.46
N LEU A 310 0.24 2.87 -1.09
CA LEU A 310 -0.88 1.98 -0.79
C LEU A 310 -1.96 2.13 -1.86
N THR A 311 -2.69 1.04 -2.10
CA THR A 311 -3.93 1.05 -2.87
C THR A 311 -5.03 1.76 -2.08
N ALA A 312 -6.16 2.06 -2.72
CA ALA A 312 -7.34 2.59 -2.03
C ALA A 312 -7.87 1.67 -0.93
N ASP A 313 -7.55 0.37 -1.02
CA ASP A 313 -7.90 -0.67 -0.05
C ASP A 313 -6.95 -0.73 1.15
N GLY A 314 -5.86 0.05 1.12
CA GLY A 314 -4.86 0.16 2.18
C GLY A 314 -3.72 -0.86 2.14
N PHE A 315 -3.70 -1.75 1.15
CA PHE A 315 -2.59 -2.70 0.92
C PHE A 315 -1.48 -2.07 0.09
N PHE A 316 -0.29 -2.69 0.04
CA PHE A 316 0.81 -2.13 -0.76
C PHE A 316 0.51 -2.17 -2.26
N LEU A 317 0.73 -1.04 -2.94
CA LEU A 317 0.56 -0.89 -4.38
C LEU A 317 1.79 -1.44 -5.12
N GLU A 318 1.55 -2.40 -6.00
CA GLU A 318 2.50 -2.96 -6.94
C GLU A 318 2.85 -1.97 -8.07
N ALA A 319 4.03 -2.10 -8.65
CA ALA A 319 4.51 -1.22 -9.71
C ALA A 319 3.64 -1.29 -10.97
N HIS A 320 3.11 -2.48 -11.29
CA HIS A 320 2.14 -2.65 -12.36
C HIS A 320 1.35 -3.97 -12.18
N PRO A 321 0.01 -3.96 -12.22
CA PRO A 321 -0.83 -5.13 -11.89
C PRO A 321 -0.54 -6.40 -12.70
N LYS A 322 -0.10 -6.25 -13.95
CA LYS A 322 0.21 -7.37 -14.86
C LYS A 322 1.70 -7.63 -15.08
N LEU A 323 2.50 -6.60 -15.35
CA LEU A 323 3.90 -6.73 -15.76
C LEU A 323 4.85 -6.86 -14.57
N GLN A 324 4.50 -6.28 -13.42
CA GLN A 324 5.33 -6.24 -12.23
C GLN A 324 4.48 -6.38 -10.95
N PRO A 325 3.75 -7.50 -10.80
CA PRO A 325 2.77 -7.69 -9.71
C PRO A 325 3.40 -7.94 -8.33
N VAL A 326 4.74 -8.00 -8.26
CA VAL A 326 5.49 -8.24 -7.02
C VAL A 326 6.56 -7.20 -6.79
N ASP A 327 6.69 -6.21 -7.67
CA ASP A 327 7.68 -5.15 -7.53
C ASP A 327 7.00 -3.92 -6.90
N ALA A 328 7.71 -3.20 -6.03
CA ALA A 328 7.32 -1.86 -5.65
C ALA A 328 7.79 -0.84 -6.71
N ALA A 329 7.20 0.36 -6.72
CA ALA A 329 7.75 1.49 -7.48
C ALA A 329 9.16 1.86 -7.00
N THR A 330 9.45 1.65 -5.71
CA THR A 330 10.80 1.77 -5.14
C THR A 330 11.65 0.58 -5.55
N ARG A 331 12.64 0.86 -6.40
CA ARG A 331 13.52 -0.19 -6.97
C ARG A 331 14.24 -0.96 -5.87
N GLY A 332 14.24 -2.29 -5.96
CA GLY A 332 14.87 -3.18 -4.97
C GLY A 332 13.96 -3.60 -3.82
N VAL A 333 12.74 -3.07 -3.76
CA VAL A 333 11.69 -3.50 -2.84
C VAL A 333 10.63 -4.31 -3.59
N PHE A 334 10.21 -5.42 -3.00
CA PHE A 334 9.25 -6.36 -3.58
C PHE A 334 8.17 -6.74 -2.56
N TYR A 335 7.07 -7.32 -3.03
CA TYR A 335 5.96 -7.78 -2.19
C TYR A 335 5.73 -9.27 -2.32
N ALA A 336 5.28 -9.89 -1.23
CA ALA A 336 4.82 -11.27 -1.24
C ALA A 336 3.67 -11.50 -0.26
N GLY A 337 2.70 -12.32 -0.67
CA GLY A 337 1.58 -12.72 0.17
C GLY A 337 0.56 -11.61 0.37
N CYS A 338 -0.15 -11.65 1.48
CA CYS A 338 -1.27 -10.73 1.73
C CYS A 338 -0.86 -9.29 2.05
N ALA A 339 0.44 -8.97 2.08
CA ALA A 339 0.91 -7.60 2.21
C ALA A 339 0.51 -6.74 1.00
N GLU A 340 0.51 -7.31 -0.21
CA GLU A 340 0.06 -6.62 -1.44
C GLU A 340 -1.46 -6.70 -1.65
N GLY A 341 -2.13 -7.70 -1.07
CA GLY A 341 -3.59 -7.74 -1.12
C GLY A 341 -4.19 -9.12 -0.80
N PRO A 342 -5.52 -9.19 -0.62
CA PRO A 342 -6.22 -10.42 -0.26
C PRO A 342 -5.98 -11.61 -1.21
N LYS A 343 -5.39 -12.71 -0.70
CA LYS A 343 -5.13 -13.94 -1.46
C LYS A 343 -4.99 -15.17 -0.58
N ASP A 344 -5.05 -16.35 -1.21
CA ASP A 344 -4.87 -17.63 -0.51
C ASP A 344 -3.39 -18.00 -0.31
N ILE A 345 -3.16 -19.15 0.32
CA ILE A 345 -1.81 -19.67 0.62
C ILE A 345 -1.05 -19.99 -0.67
N LYS A 346 -1.69 -20.59 -1.67
CA LYS A 346 -1.03 -21.03 -2.90
C LYS A 346 -0.53 -19.81 -3.68
N ASP A 347 -1.36 -18.80 -3.81
CA ASP A 347 -0.99 -17.56 -4.49
C ASP A 347 0.08 -16.81 -3.69
N SER A 348 0.00 -16.81 -2.36
CA SER A 348 1.05 -16.24 -1.48
C SER A 348 2.40 -16.93 -1.68
N VAL A 349 2.44 -18.26 -1.73
CA VAL A 349 3.67 -19.04 -1.98
C VAL A 349 4.23 -18.79 -3.38
N THR A 350 3.33 -18.71 -4.37
CA THR A 350 3.70 -18.39 -5.75
C THR A 350 4.32 -16.99 -5.83
N GLN A 351 3.71 -16.00 -5.16
CA GLN A 351 4.20 -14.63 -5.10
C GLN A 351 5.54 -14.54 -4.36
N GLY A 352 5.74 -15.29 -3.27
CA GLY A 352 7.03 -15.39 -2.60
C GLY A 352 8.15 -15.90 -3.51
N SER A 353 7.85 -16.91 -4.34
CA SER A 353 8.80 -17.42 -5.34
C SER A 353 9.08 -16.40 -6.44
N ALA A 354 8.06 -15.68 -6.90
CA ALA A 354 8.21 -14.61 -7.88
C ALA A 354 9.06 -13.45 -7.34
N ALA A 355 8.79 -12.97 -6.12
CA ALA A 355 9.56 -11.92 -5.47
C ALA A 355 11.03 -12.31 -5.31
N ALA A 356 11.31 -13.56 -4.90
CA ALA A 356 12.67 -14.08 -4.82
C ALA A 356 13.36 -14.06 -6.20
N ALA A 357 12.69 -14.51 -7.26
CA ALA A 357 13.25 -14.49 -8.62
C ALA A 357 13.53 -13.05 -9.11
N ARG A 358 12.65 -12.10 -8.81
CA ARG A 358 12.84 -10.67 -9.15
C ARG A 358 14.02 -10.06 -8.40
N ALA A 359 14.15 -10.36 -7.11
CA ALA A 359 15.29 -9.95 -6.29
C ALA A 359 16.61 -10.55 -6.81
N ILE A 360 16.64 -11.85 -7.09
CA ILE A 360 17.81 -12.54 -7.66
C ILE A 360 18.20 -11.91 -8.99
N ARG A 361 17.25 -11.68 -9.91
CA ARG A 361 17.54 -11.05 -11.21
C ARG A 361 18.26 -9.71 -11.05
N LEU A 362 17.85 -8.92 -10.05
CA LEU A 362 18.44 -7.60 -9.78
C LEU A 362 19.83 -7.72 -9.14
N MET A 363 20.01 -8.68 -8.24
CA MET A 363 21.24 -8.85 -7.45
C MET A 363 22.32 -9.70 -8.14
N HIS A 364 21.95 -10.61 -9.03
CA HIS A 364 22.85 -11.65 -9.57
C HIS A 364 24.09 -11.09 -10.27
N ARG A 365 23.97 -9.94 -10.94
CA ARG A 365 25.10 -9.30 -11.62
C ARG A 365 26.09 -8.61 -10.67
N GLY A 366 25.72 -8.39 -9.40
CA GLY A 366 26.50 -7.61 -8.43
C GLY A 366 26.59 -6.11 -8.73
N GLN A 367 26.07 -5.66 -9.87
CA GLN A 367 26.03 -4.26 -10.29
C GLN A 367 24.72 -3.95 -11.02
N ILE A 368 24.29 -2.70 -10.93
CA ILE A 368 23.01 -2.25 -11.48
C ILE A 368 23.28 -1.07 -12.42
N THR A 369 22.82 -1.19 -13.66
CA THR A 369 22.81 -0.06 -14.59
C THR A 369 21.62 0.85 -14.25
N SER A 370 21.89 2.15 -14.15
CA SER A 370 20.89 3.20 -14.01
C SER A 370 20.81 4.01 -15.29
N GLU A 371 19.63 4.48 -15.65
CA GLU A 371 19.46 5.42 -16.76
C GLU A 371 20.07 6.77 -16.36
N PRO A 372 20.89 7.41 -17.22
CA PRO A 372 21.57 8.66 -16.90
C PRO A 372 20.64 9.89 -17.03
N ILE A 373 19.42 9.77 -16.51
CA ILE A 373 18.39 10.82 -16.47
C ILE A 373 18.23 11.42 -15.06
N THR A 374 19.21 11.16 -14.19
CA THR A 374 19.21 11.57 -12.79
C THR A 374 19.40 13.08 -12.63
N SER A 375 19.03 13.60 -11.47
CA SER A 375 19.32 14.98 -11.07
C SER A 375 20.78 15.13 -10.61
N GLU A 376 21.37 16.29 -10.86
CA GLU A 376 22.68 16.70 -10.37
C GLU A 376 22.59 18.09 -9.74
N ILE A 377 23.34 18.33 -8.66
CA ILE A 377 23.33 19.61 -7.94
C ILE A 377 24.55 20.44 -8.35
N ILE A 378 24.30 21.66 -8.83
CA ILE A 378 25.33 22.69 -9.02
C ILE A 378 25.62 23.33 -7.67
N THR A 379 26.69 22.87 -7.01
CA THR A 379 26.96 23.20 -5.60
C THR A 379 27.09 24.69 -5.35
N GLU A 380 27.64 25.43 -6.30
CA GLU A 380 27.89 26.87 -6.25
C GLU A 380 26.59 27.69 -6.26
N GLN A 381 25.52 27.13 -6.81
CA GLN A 381 24.20 27.77 -6.88
C GLN A 381 23.28 27.32 -5.74
N CYS A 382 23.60 26.23 -5.06
CA CYS A 382 22.76 25.64 -4.03
C CYS A 382 22.79 26.46 -2.74
N ARG A 383 21.61 26.85 -2.25
CA ARG A 383 21.46 27.60 -0.97
C ARG A 383 21.11 26.70 0.22
N ALA A 384 21.23 25.38 0.08
CA ALA A 384 20.92 24.39 1.14
C ALA A 384 19.52 24.57 1.78
N CYS A 385 18.50 24.96 0.98
CA CYS A 385 17.18 25.31 1.51
C CYS A 385 16.27 24.12 1.86
N GLY A 386 16.66 22.90 1.49
CA GLY A 386 15.88 21.69 1.80
C GLY A 386 14.76 21.33 0.83
N LYS A 387 14.30 22.26 -0.03
CA LYS A 387 13.08 22.04 -0.83
C LYS A 387 13.17 20.83 -1.77
N CYS A 388 14.34 20.60 -2.35
CA CYS A 388 14.57 19.47 -3.26
C CYS A 388 14.44 18.10 -2.58
N ALA A 389 14.85 17.98 -1.31
CA ALA A 389 14.69 16.77 -0.51
C ALA A 389 13.21 16.55 -0.15
N GLU A 390 12.49 17.60 0.26
CA GLU A 390 11.06 17.53 0.61
C GLU A 390 10.19 17.02 -0.55
N VAL A 391 10.51 17.39 -1.80
CA VAL A 391 9.71 17.02 -2.97
C VAL A 391 10.18 15.74 -3.66
N CYS A 392 11.21 15.06 -3.14
CA CYS A 392 11.76 13.85 -3.73
C CYS A 392 11.02 12.61 -3.18
N PRO A 393 10.16 11.95 -3.96
CA PRO A 393 9.42 10.79 -3.45
C PRO A 393 10.28 9.56 -3.17
N TYR A 394 11.51 9.54 -3.71
CA TYR A 394 12.45 8.43 -3.57
C TYR A 394 13.44 8.63 -2.43
N ASN A 395 13.34 9.74 -1.68
CA ASN A 395 14.33 10.14 -0.68
C ASN A 395 15.78 10.14 -1.23
N ALA A 396 15.93 10.42 -2.53
CA ALA A 396 17.22 10.36 -3.22
C ALA A 396 18.11 11.58 -2.94
N ILE A 397 17.62 12.60 -2.24
CA ILE A 397 18.32 13.86 -2.01
C ILE A 397 18.51 14.07 -0.51
N THR A 398 19.76 14.25 -0.09
CA THR A 398 20.12 14.60 1.28
C THR A 398 20.62 16.04 1.33
N VAL A 399 20.37 16.74 2.43
CA VAL A 399 20.74 18.15 2.62
C VAL A 399 20.80 18.49 4.10
N ASP A 400 21.86 19.16 4.53
CA ASP A 400 21.96 19.69 5.89
C ASP A 400 21.69 21.20 5.88
N VAL A 401 20.43 21.54 6.16
CA VAL A 401 19.95 22.93 6.19
C VAL A 401 20.62 23.73 7.31
N LYS A 402 20.92 23.10 8.46
CA LYS A 402 21.48 23.79 9.63
C LYS A 402 22.94 24.16 9.40
N ARG A 403 23.73 23.23 8.86
CA ARG A 403 25.14 23.45 8.54
C ARG A 403 25.35 24.13 7.19
N LYS A 404 24.27 24.43 6.46
CA LYS A 404 24.27 25.03 5.11
C LYS A 404 25.11 24.22 4.11
N ILE A 405 25.10 22.89 4.25
CA ILE A 405 25.80 22.01 3.31
C ILE A 405 24.90 21.83 2.08
N PRO A 406 25.41 22.05 0.85
CA PRO A 406 24.66 21.83 -0.38
C PRO A 406 23.98 20.46 -0.43
N ALA A 407 22.84 20.40 -1.11
CA ALA A 407 22.15 19.14 -1.33
C ALA A 407 23.03 18.17 -2.15
N VAL A 408 22.89 16.87 -1.90
CA VAL A 408 23.57 15.81 -2.63
C VAL A 408 22.53 14.80 -3.13
N VAL A 409 22.61 14.46 -4.42
CA VAL A 409 21.74 13.46 -5.04
C VAL A 409 22.43 12.11 -5.01
N ASN A 410 21.71 11.10 -4.54
CA ASN A 410 22.05 9.71 -4.76
C ASN A 410 21.56 9.25 -6.14
N ALA A 411 22.47 9.11 -7.09
CA ALA A 411 22.12 8.73 -8.47
C ALA A 411 21.50 7.33 -8.59
N ALA A 412 21.78 6.42 -7.66
CA ALA A 412 21.22 5.07 -7.68
C ALA A 412 19.77 5.03 -7.14
N ALA A 413 19.39 5.97 -6.27
CA ALA A 413 18.02 6.16 -5.80
C ALA A 413 17.17 7.07 -6.71
N CYS A 414 17.81 7.99 -7.42
CA CYS A 414 17.10 8.97 -8.25
C CYS A 414 16.47 8.30 -9.49
N ALA A 415 15.14 8.28 -9.56
CA ALA A 415 14.42 7.76 -10.72
C ALA A 415 14.27 8.77 -11.87
N GLY A 416 14.75 10.01 -11.73
CA GLY A 416 14.75 10.99 -12.83
C GLY A 416 13.42 11.71 -13.10
N CYS A 417 12.51 11.79 -12.12
CA CYS A 417 11.20 12.44 -12.31
C CYS A 417 11.28 13.95 -12.61
N GLY A 418 12.32 14.63 -12.12
CA GLY A 418 12.56 16.05 -12.39
C GLY A 418 11.83 17.06 -11.50
N THR A 419 11.04 16.61 -10.53
CA THR A 419 10.31 17.51 -9.61
C THR A 419 11.24 18.41 -8.81
N CYS A 420 12.36 17.90 -8.32
CA CYS A 420 13.32 18.68 -7.54
C CYS A 420 13.87 19.87 -8.33
N ALA A 421 14.18 19.66 -9.62
CA ALA A 421 14.66 20.73 -10.49
C ALA A 421 13.59 21.79 -10.74
N ALA A 422 12.34 21.37 -11.01
CA ALA A 422 11.23 22.27 -11.22
C ALA A 422 10.80 23.07 -9.97
N GLU A 423 11.24 22.65 -8.78
CA GLU A 423 11.00 23.37 -7.51
C GLU A 423 12.23 24.17 -7.05
N CYS A 424 13.38 24.01 -7.69
CA CYS A 424 14.60 24.72 -7.33
C CYS A 424 14.54 26.18 -7.78
N ARG A 425 14.28 27.10 -6.84
CA ARG A 425 14.22 28.54 -7.11
C ARG A 425 15.57 29.18 -7.46
N PHE A 426 16.66 28.44 -7.30
CA PHE A 426 18.02 28.94 -7.49
C PHE A 426 18.66 28.44 -8.79
N GLY A 427 17.97 27.59 -9.57
CA GLY A 427 18.55 26.98 -10.78
C GLY A 427 19.65 25.96 -10.49
N ALA A 428 19.84 25.58 -9.23
CA ALA A 428 20.97 24.76 -8.77
C ALA A 428 20.85 23.26 -9.08
N ILE A 429 19.88 22.83 -9.89
CA ILE A 429 19.64 21.41 -10.17
C ILE A 429 19.50 21.21 -11.68
N VAL A 430 20.36 20.35 -12.21
CA VAL A 430 20.30 19.91 -13.61
C VAL A 430 19.61 18.55 -13.66
N MET A 431 18.68 18.39 -14.59
CA MET A 431 18.11 17.08 -14.92
C MET A 431 18.79 16.56 -16.17
N ASN A 432 19.62 15.53 -16.03
CA ASN A 432 20.32 14.95 -17.18
C ASN A 432 19.31 14.44 -18.23
N HIS A 433 19.61 14.68 -19.51
CA HIS A 433 18.74 14.40 -20.67
C HIS A 433 17.41 15.18 -20.76
N PHE A 434 17.04 15.92 -19.71
CA PHE A 434 15.84 16.78 -19.64
C PHE A 434 16.19 18.13 -19.03
N THR A 435 17.31 18.73 -19.46
CA THR A 435 17.81 20.00 -18.92
C THR A 435 16.87 21.15 -19.26
N ASP A 436 16.94 22.24 -18.49
CA ASP A 436 16.16 23.45 -18.78
C ASP A 436 16.46 23.96 -20.20
N ALA A 437 17.74 23.98 -20.59
CA ALA A 437 18.17 24.41 -21.91
C ALA A 437 17.58 23.55 -23.04
N GLN A 438 17.56 22.22 -22.88
CA GLN A 438 16.95 21.32 -23.87
C GLN A 438 15.46 21.55 -24.02
N ILE A 439 14.72 21.71 -22.91
CA ILE A 439 13.27 21.93 -22.95
C ILE A 439 12.96 23.31 -23.54
N ILE A 440 13.69 24.35 -23.14
CA ILE A 440 13.54 25.70 -23.71
C ILE A 440 13.84 25.71 -25.21
N ALA A 441 14.87 25.02 -25.67
CA ALA A 441 15.19 24.89 -27.09
C ALA A 441 14.07 24.18 -27.87
N GLN A 442 13.43 23.16 -27.29
CA GLN A 442 12.25 22.52 -27.90
C GLN A 442 11.07 23.49 -27.99
N ILE A 443 10.79 24.28 -26.94
CA ILE A 443 9.74 25.31 -26.98
C ILE A 443 10.02 26.31 -28.11
N ASP A 444 11.26 26.78 -28.22
CA ASP A 444 11.67 27.74 -29.23
C ASP A 444 11.53 27.19 -30.65
N ALA A 445 11.98 25.95 -30.89
CA ALA A 445 11.84 25.30 -32.18
C ALA A 445 10.36 25.07 -32.54
N LEU A 446 9.55 24.58 -31.59
CA LEU A 446 8.15 24.30 -31.83
C LEU A 446 7.31 25.55 -32.04
N LEU A 447 7.72 26.72 -31.51
CA LEU A 447 7.00 27.99 -31.66
C LEU A 447 7.67 29.00 -32.60
N ALA A 448 8.74 28.61 -33.31
CA ALA A 448 9.47 29.52 -34.22
C ALA A 448 8.57 30.09 -35.33
N GLU A 449 7.66 29.27 -35.84
CA GLU A 449 6.75 29.63 -36.94
C GLU A 449 5.28 29.49 -36.51
N ASN A 450 4.42 30.42 -36.91
CA ASN A 450 2.96 30.36 -36.68
C ASN A 450 2.58 29.95 -35.24
N ALA A 451 3.24 30.53 -34.24
CA ALA A 451 3.03 30.19 -32.83
C ALA A 451 1.56 30.31 -32.40
N ALA A 452 0.86 31.33 -32.92
CA ALA A 452 -0.55 31.60 -32.65
C ALA A 452 -1.50 30.47 -33.09
N ASP A 453 -1.04 29.57 -33.96
CA ASP A 453 -1.82 28.45 -34.45
C ASP A 453 -1.54 27.15 -33.70
N LYS A 454 -0.61 27.12 -32.74
CA LYS A 454 -0.13 25.87 -32.12
C LYS A 454 -0.72 25.65 -30.74
N ILE A 455 -0.93 24.38 -30.39
CA ILE A 455 -1.26 23.94 -29.02
C ILE A 455 0.00 23.31 -28.45
N LEU A 456 0.72 24.05 -27.58
CA LEU A 456 1.92 23.51 -26.96
C LEU A 456 1.54 22.62 -25.77
N THR A 457 1.99 21.37 -25.78
CA THR A 457 1.62 20.38 -24.77
C THR A 457 2.85 19.75 -24.14
N PHE A 458 3.04 19.90 -22.84
CA PHE A 458 4.01 19.12 -22.07
C PHE A 458 3.36 17.80 -21.67
N ALA A 459 3.88 16.68 -22.19
CA ALA A 459 3.35 15.35 -21.94
C ALA A 459 4.34 14.52 -21.13
N CYS A 460 3.86 13.94 -20.02
CA CYS A 460 4.57 12.90 -19.29
C CYS A 460 4.84 11.68 -20.19
N ASN A 461 6.08 11.18 -20.16
CA ASN A 461 6.56 10.06 -20.98
C ASN A 461 5.68 8.81 -20.83
N TRP A 462 5.34 8.45 -19.60
CA TRP A 462 4.71 7.17 -19.29
C TRP A 462 3.23 7.09 -19.65
N CYS A 463 2.49 8.20 -19.47
CA CYS A 463 1.04 8.19 -19.55
C CYS A 463 0.56 9.05 -20.72
N SER A 464 0.64 10.38 -20.62
CA SER A 464 0.08 11.28 -21.63
C SER A 464 0.74 11.16 -23.00
N TYR A 465 2.06 10.98 -23.07
CA TYR A 465 2.76 10.78 -24.34
C TYR A 465 2.40 9.42 -24.95
N ALA A 466 2.38 8.36 -24.14
CA ALA A 466 1.91 7.04 -24.57
C ALA A 466 0.43 7.04 -25.00
N GLY A 467 -0.42 7.84 -24.35
CA GLY A 467 -1.81 8.04 -24.73
C GLY A 467 -1.95 8.77 -26.08
N ALA A 468 -1.04 9.69 -26.38
CA ALA A 468 -0.92 10.31 -27.70
C ALA A 468 -0.51 9.27 -28.77
N ASP A 469 0.49 8.44 -28.47
CA ASP A 469 0.91 7.33 -29.34
C ASP A 469 -0.25 6.36 -29.57
N TYR A 470 -1.00 5.99 -28.52
CA TYR A 470 -2.17 5.12 -28.62
C TYR A 470 -3.26 5.73 -29.51
N ALA A 471 -3.50 7.04 -29.39
CA ALA A 471 -4.41 7.76 -30.29
C ALA A 471 -3.95 7.69 -31.75
N GLY A 472 -2.66 7.87 -32.00
CA GLY A 472 -2.04 7.75 -33.32
C GLY A 472 -2.20 6.36 -33.94
N VAL A 473 -1.80 5.30 -33.23
CA VAL A 473 -1.90 3.91 -33.74
C VAL A 473 -3.34 3.46 -33.93
N SER A 474 -4.26 4.00 -33.12
CA SER A 474 -5.70 3.78 -33.23
C SER A 474 -6.39 4.70 -34.25
N ARG A 475 -5.62 5.54 -34.97
CA ARG A 475 -6.10 6.45 -36.03
C ARG A 475 -7.19 7.42 -35.57
N LEU A 476 -7.19 7.77 -34.28
CA LEU A 476 -8.13 8.72 -33.70
C LEU A 476 -7.82 10.12 -34.23
N GLN A 477 -8.84 10.84 -34.66
CA GLN A 477 -8.67 12.18 -35.22
C GLN A 477 -8.54 13.22 -34.11
N TYR A 478 -7.51 14.04 -34.19
CA TYR A 478 -7.32 15.21 -33.34
C TYR A 478 -6.59 16.32 -34.12
N PRO A 479 -6.61 17.58 -33.64
CA PRO A 479 -6.03 18.71 -34.35
C PRO A 479 -4.54 18.53 -34.71
N ALA A 480 -4.17 18.78 -35.97
CA ALA A 480 -2.82 18.57 -36.50
C ALA A 480 -1.78 19.61 -36.01
N ASN A 481 -2.22 20.64 -35.30
CA ASN A 481 -1.42 21.74 -34.76
C ASN A 481 -0.97 21.53 -33.30
N VAL A 482 -1.24 20.35 -32.73
CA VAL A 482 -0.70 19.94 -31.42
C VAL A 482 0.81 19.73 -31.53
N ARG A 483 1.58 20.31 -30.60
CA ARG A 483 3.04 20.16 -30.52
C ARG A 483 3.42 19.66 -29.13
N LEU A 484 3.86 18.40 -29.08
CA LEU A 484 4.20 17.71 -27.84
C LEU A 484 5.67 17.93 -27.48
N ILE A 485 5.91 18.34 -26.23
CA ILE A 485 7.21 18.27 -25.56
C ILE A 485 7.15 17.13 -24.57
N ARG A 486 7.99 16.12 -24.78
CA ARG A 486 8.07 14.97 -23.88
C ARG A 486 8.93 15.31 -22.67
N THR A 487 8.39 15.05 -21.49
CA THR A 487 9.12 15.12 -20.20
C THR A 487 8.99 13.78 -19.49
N MET A 488 9.98 13.34 -18.69
CA MET A 488 9.84 12.06 -17.99
C MET A 488 8.62 12.03 -17.08
N CYS A 489 8.36 13.13 -16.39
CA CYS A 489 7.17 13.31 -15.56
C CYS A 489 6.63 14.72 -15.75
N SER A 490 5.32 14.91 -15.56
CA SER A 490 4.74 16.25 -15.42
C SER A 490 5.38 17.03 -14.26
N GLY A 491 5.95 16.33 -13.27
CA GLY A 491 6.72 16.91 -12.17
C GLY A 491 7.90 17.77 -12.64
N ARG A 492 8.50 17.43 -13.78
CA ARG A 492 9.62 18.16 -14.39
C ARG A 492 9.24 19.52 -14.98
N VAL A 493 7.96 19.74 -15.29
CA VAL A 493 7.51 20.97 -15.97
C VAL A 493 7.66 22.16 -15.02
N ASP A 494 8.75 22.89 -15.18
CA ASP A 494 9.07 24.10 -14.41
C ASP A 494 8.14 25.25 -14.82
N GLU A 495 7.84 26.16 -13.88
CA GLU A 495 6.98 27.32 -14.19
C GLU A 495 7.59 28.21 -15.28
N SER A 496 8.92 28.31 -15.36
CA SER A 496 9.63 29.07 -16.38
C SER A 496 9.35 28.58 -17.80
N PHE A 497 9.11 27.27 -17.99
CA PHE A 497 8.76 26.70 -19.29
C PHE A 497 7.40 27.19 -19.76
N ILE A 498 6.42 27.22 -18.86
CA ILE A 498 5.07 27.72 -19.13
C ILE A 498 5.13 29.20 -19.48
N TRP A 499 5.83 30.01 -18.69
CA TRP A 499 5.99 31.43 -18.97
C TRP A 499 6.73 31.70 -20.28
N HIS A 500 7.74 30.88 -20.59
CA HIS A 500 8.50 31.01 -21.83
C HIS A 500 7.65 30.66 -23.06
N ALA A 501 6.80 29.63 -22.98
CA ALA A 501 5.85 29.29 -24.04
C ALA A 501 4.89 30.45 -24.35
N PHE A 502 4.27 31.06 -23.33
CA PHE A 502 3.41 32.23 -23.53
C PHE A 502 4.19 33.44 -24.08
N LYS A 503 5.42 33.68 -23.60
CA LYS A 503 6.30 34.74 -24.12
C LYS A 503 6.64 34.55 -25.61
N LYS A 504 6.71 33.30 -26.07
CA LYS A 504 6.95 32.90 -27.47
C LYS A 504 5.69 32.88 -28.32
N GLY A 505 4.54 33.27 -27.77
CA GLY A 505 3.30 33.44 -28.51
C GLY A 505 2.41 32.22 -28.56
N ALA A 506 2.60 31.25 -27.65
CA ALA A 506 1.64 30.15 -27.51
C ALA A 506 0.26 30.70 -27.07
N PRO A 507 -0.81 30.44 -27.84
CA PRO A 507 -2.17 30.83 -27.46
C PRO A 507 -2.63 30.05 -26.22
N VAL A 508 -2.32 28.76 -26.15
CA VAL A 508 -2.69 27.87 -25.05
C VAL A 508 -1.54 26.92 -24.75
N VAL A 509 -1.42 26.54 -23.47
CA VAL A 509 -0.43 25.59 -22.98
C VAL A 509 -1.16 24.51 -22.19
N LEU A 510 -0.88 23.25 -22.51
CA LEU A 510 -1.36 22.09 -21.76
C LEU A 510 -0.19 21.45 -21.02
N VAL A 511 -0.38 21.18 -19.73
CA VAL A 511 0.48 20.27 -18.96
C VAL A 511 -0.32 18.99 -18.75
N SER A 512 0.25 17.83 -19.07
CA SER A 512 -0.43 16.56 -18.90
C SER A 512 0.45 15.48 -18.29
N GLY A 513 -0.14 14.67 -17.41
CA GLY A 513 0.52 13.56 -16.75
C GLY A 513 -0.37 12.34 -16.50
N CYS A 514 0.11 11.43 -15.68
CA CYS A 514 -0.66 10.28 -15.18
C CYS A 514 -1.77 10.73 -14.22
N HIS A 515 -2.83 9.94 -14.09
CA HIS A 515 -3.86 10.16 -13.07
C HIS A 515 -3.27 10.25 -11.66
N ILE A 516 -3.92 11.03 -10.82
CA ILE A 516 -3.58 11.13 -9.40
C ILE A 516 -3.82 9.77 -8.76
N GLY A 517 -2.83 9.22 -8.05
CA GLY A 517 -2.81 7.85 -7.56
C GLY A 517 -2.06 6.85 -8.45
N ASP A 518 -1.94 7.14 -9.76
CA ASP A 518 -1.32 6.24 -10.76
C ASP A 518 0.03 6.77 -11.29
N CYS A 519 0.69 7.65 -10.53
CA CYS A 519 1.94 8.25 -11.00
C CYS A 519 3.06 7.21 -11.02
N HIS A 520 3.74 7.07 -12.16
CA HIS A 520 4.92 6.21 -12.28
C HIS A 520 6.11 6.68 -11.42
N TYR A 521 6.02 7.90 -10.88
CA TYR A 521 6.99 8.46 -9.95
C TYR A 521 6.38 8.74 -8.58
N ILE A 522 5.58 7.80 -8.08
CA ILE A 522 4.93 7.81 -6.76
C ILE A 522 3.88 8.92 -6.68
N ASP A 523 4.27 10.13 -6.28
CA ASP A 523 3.36 11.27 -6.10
C ASP A 523 3.87 12.54 -6.78
N ALA A 524 4.88 12.43 -7.66
CA ALA A 524 5.51 13.56 -8.32
C ALA A 524 4.52 14.50 -9.05
N ASN A 525 3.41 13.97 -9.57
CA ASN A 525 2.35 14.76 -10.24
C ASN A 525 1.53 15.63 -9.27
N HIS A 526 1.49 15.33 -7.97
CA HIS A 526 0.87 16.21 -6.96
C HIS A 526 1.60 17.55 -6.87
N TRP A 527 2.92 17.55 -7.05
CA TRP A 527 3.71 18.79 -7.12
C TRP A 527 3.39 19.59 -8.39
N THR A 528 3.10 18.91 -9.51
CA THR A 528 2.59 19.57 -10.72
C THR A 528 1.28 20.31 -10.44
N VAL A 529 0.32 19.69 -9.75
CA VAL A 529 -0.96 20.34 -9.37
C VAL A 529 -0.69 21.65 -8.62
N LYS A 530 0.08 21.57 -7.54
CA LYS A 530 0.43 22.74 -6.71
C LYS A 530 1.09 23.85 -7.54
N ARG A 531 1.97 23.48 -8.46
CA ARG A 531 2.71 24.42 -9.31
C ARG A 531 1.80 25.08 -10.35
N VAL A 532 0.98 24.32 -11.07
CA VAL A 532 0.07 24.87 -12.08
C VAL A 532 -0.95 25.82 -11.44
N GLU A 533 -1.51 25.46 -10.28
CA GLU A 533 -2.42 26.35 -9.54
C GLU A 533 -1.73 27.64 -9.10
N LYS A 534 -0.46 27.56 -8.65
CA LYS A 534 0.34 28.74 -8.35
C LYS A 534 0.59 29.61 -9.59
N VAL A 535 0.81 29.00 -10.76
CA VAL A 535 0.97 29.74 -12.03
C VAL A 535 -0.35 30.40 -12.44
N ARG A 536 -1.49 29.72 -12.34
CA ARG A 536 -2.82 30.30 -12.61
C ARG A 536 -3.11 31.52 -11.74
N LYS A 537 -2.83 31.45 -10.43
CA LYS A 537 -2.95 32.62 -9.52
C LYS A 537 -2.04 33.78 -9.92
N LYS A 538 -0.85 33.50 -10.46
CA LYS A 538 0.05 34.55 -11.00
C LYS A 538 -0.47 35.13 -12.32
N MET A 539 -1.09 34.32 -13.18
CA MET A 539 -1.71 34.77 -14.43
C MET A 539 -2.87 35.71 -14.14
N GLU A 540 -3.75 35.33 -13.21
CA GLU A 540 -4.88 36.17 -12.77
C GLU A 540 -4.43 37.54 -12.27
N LYS A 541 -3.41 37.59 -11.40
CA LYS A 541 -2.82 38.85 -10.91
C LYS A 541 -2.23 39.74 -12.01
N LEU A 542 -1.86 39.15 -13.15
CA LEU A 542 -1.31 39.85 -14.30
C LEU A 542 -2.38 40.16 -15.37
N GLY A 543 -3.66 39.85 -15.11
CA GLY A 543 -4.73 40.01 -16.10
C GLY A 543 -4.67 39.02 -17.26
N ILE A 544 -3.89 37.94 -17.14
CA ILE A 544 -3.77 36.91 -18.18
C ILE A 544 -4.85 35.85 -17.95
N ARG A 545 -5.64 35.55 -18.99
CA ARG A 545 -6.72 34.56 -18.94
C ARG A 545 -6.23 33.18 -18.50
N THR A 546 -6.66 32.73 -17.33
CA THR A 546 -6.13 31.53 -16.66
C THR A 546 -6.49 30.23 -17.37
N GLU A 547 -7.63 30.18 -18.09
CA GLU A 547 -8.04 28.99 -18.84
C GLU A 547 -7.04 28.63 -19.95
N ARG A 548 -6.19 29.57 -20.40
CA ARG A 548 -5.16 29.30 -21.41
C ARG A 548 -4.08 28.32 -20.92
N LEU A 549 -3.99 28.07 -19.62
CA LEU A 549 -3.18 27.03 -19.01
C LEU A 549 -4.07 25.90 -18.50
N GLN A 550 -4.04 24.76 -19.20
CA GLN A 550 -4.79 23.55 -18.84
C GLN A 550 -3.90 22.51 -18.17
N LEU A 551 -4.50 21.70 -17.30
CA LEU A 551 -3.86 20.57 -16.62
C LEU A 551 -4.78 19.36 -16.74
N GLU A 552 -4.34 18.33 -17.46
CA GLU A 552 -5.16 17.14 -17.72
C GLU A 552 -4.40 15.85 -17.42
N TRP A 553 -5.12 14.85 -16.93
CA TRP A 553 -4.58 13.53 -16.63
C TRP A 553 -5.05 12.51 -17.67
N ILE A 554 -4.09 11.84 -18.30
CA ILE A 554 -4.33 10.94 -19.42
C ILE A 554 -3.44 9.71 -19.22
N SER A 555 -4.05 8.54 -19.06
CA SER A 555 -3.36 7.25 -19.01
C SER A 555 -2.88 6.81 -20.40
N ALA A 556 -1.90 5.91 -20.43
CA ALA A 556 -1.34 5.36 -21.67
C ALA A 556 -2.40 4.69 -22.58
N ALA A 557 -3.47 4.14 -22.00
CA ALA A 557 -4.56 3.50 -22.74
C ALA A 557 -5.68 4.46 -23.17
N GLU A 558 -5.63 5.73 -22.77
CA GLU A 558 -6.72 6.70 -22.94
C GLU A 558 -6.58 7.57 -24.20
N GLY A 559 -6.29 6.96 -25.36
CA GLY A 559 -6.14 7.71 -26.62
C GLY A 559 -7.41 8.45 -27.05
N VAL A 560 -8.59 7.90 -26.74
CA VAL A 560 -9.89 8.60 -26.97
C VAL A 560 -9.98 9.86 -26.13
N ARG A 561 -9.56 9.80 -24.86
CA ARG A 561 -9.49 10.98 -23.99
C ARG A 561 -8.46 11.98 -24.51
N PHE A 562 -7.28 11.52 -24.91
CA PHE A 562 -6.26 12.38 -25.51
C PHE A 562 -6.81 13.17 -26.69
N ALA A 563 -7.43 12.48 -27.67
CA ALA A 563 -8.01 13.13 -28.84
C ALA A 563 -9.11 14.15 -28.46
N ARG A 564 -9.97 13.81 -27.49
CA ARG A 564 -10.99 14.72 -26.97
C ARG A 564 -10.39 15.97 -26.33
N VAL A 565 -9.40 15.80 -25.44
CA VAL A 565 -8.71 16.92 -24.78
C VAL A 565 -8.03 17.83 -25.81
N MET A 566 -7.39 17.27 -26.84
CA MET A 566 -6.79 18.09 -27.91
C MET A 566 -7.85 18.89 -28.69
N ALA A 567 -9.02 18.31 -28.95
CA ALA A 567 -10.13 19.02 -29.57
C ALA A 567 -10.68 20.17 -28.69
N GLU A 568 -10.75 19.95 -27.37
CA GLU A 568 -11.12 20.98 -26.40
C GLU A 568 -10.07 22.11 -26.35
N MET A 569 -8.78 21.76 -26.35
CA MET A 569 -7.68 22.73 -26.44
C MET A 569 -7.74 23.55 -27.73
N GLU A 570 -8.12 22.95 -28.87
CA GLU A 570 -8.28 23.68 -30.13
C GLU A 570 -9.46 24.65 -30.12
N ARG A 571 -10.58 24.27 -29.49
CA ARG A 571 -11.70 25.21 -29.29
C ARG A 571 -11.26 26.41 -28.47
N LEU A 572 -10.53 26.16 -27.38
CA LEU A 572 -9.99 27.22 -26.54
C LEU A 572 -9.00 28.11 -27.31
N ARG A 573 -8.10 27.50 -28.09
CA ARG A 573 -7.12 28.20 -28.93
C ARG A 573 -7.79 29.17 -29.90
N LYS A 574 -8.82 28.73 -30.61
CA LYS A 574 -9.59 29.57 -31.55
C LYS A 574 -10.26 30.78 -30.88
N GLY A 575 -10.51 30.70 -29.57
CA GLY A 575 -11.02 31.82 -28.77
C GLY A 575 -9.95 32.74 -28.18
N VAL A 576 -8.66 32.61 -28.55
CA VAL A 576 -7.59 33.53 -28.16
C VAL A 576 -7.24 34.42 -29.36
N SER A 577 -7.43 35.74 -29.23
CA SER A 577 -7.12 36.67 -30.33
C SER A 577 -5.61 36.91 -30.47
N ARG A 578 -5.17 37.39 -31.64
CA ARG A 578 -3.75 37.73 -31.85
C ARG A 578 -3.29 38.86 -30.94
N GLU A 579 -4.18 39.80 -30.65
CA GLU A 579 -3.96 40.91 -29.71
C GLU A 579 -3.73 40.37 -28.30
N GLU A 580 -4.57 39.44 -27.83
CA GLU A 580 -4.44 38.83 -26.50
C GLU A 580 -3.09 38.08 -26.35
N ILE A 581 -2.66 37.38 -27.40
CA ILE A 581 -1.35 36.71 -27.44
C ILE A 581 -0.21 37.72 -27.33
N ALA A 582 -0.27 38.80 -28.13
CA ALA A 582 0.75 39.84 -28.14
C ALA A 582 0.83 40.59 -26.80
N GLU A 583 -0.31 40.92 -26.21
CA GLU A 583 -0.41 41.54 -24.89
C GLU A 583 0.21 40.65 -23.80
N THR A 584 -0.15 39.36 -23.79
CA THR A 584 0.42 38.38 -22.85
C THR A 584 1.94 38.32 -22.96
N ALA A 585 2.47 38.26 -24.19
CA ALA A 585 3.91 38.24 -24.42
C ALA A 585 4.59 39.55 -23.95
N ALA A 586 3.94 40.71 -24.14
CA ALA A 586 4.43 42.00 -23.68
C ALA A 586 4.46 42.10 -22.14
N ILE A 587 3.39 41.69 -21.45
CA ILE A 587 3.31 41.63 -19.98
C ILE A 587 4.48 40.80 -19.42
N ILE A 588 4.73 39.62 -20.00
CA ILE A 588 5.79 38.73 -19.54
C ILE A 588 7.19 39.31 -19.84
N ARG A 589 7.38 39.99 -20.97
CA ARG A 589 8.65 40.67 -21.31
C ARG A 589 8.94 41.80 -20.32
N LYS A 590 7.96 42.66 -20.04
CA LYS A 590 8.07 43.77 -19.09
C LYS A 590 8.45 43.27 -17.70
N ARG A 591 7.71 42.28 -17.18
CA ARG A 591 8.00 41.65 -15.88
C ARG A 591 9.41 41.07 -15.79
N ASN A 592 9.90 40.45 -16.87
CA ASN A 592 11.26 39.91 -16.91
C ASN A 592 12.35 41.00 -16.95
N GLN A 593 12.06 42.14 -17.58
CA GLN A 593 12.95 43.31 -17.55
C GLN A 593 13.02 43.91 -16.15
N GLU A 594 11.88 44.11 -15.49
CA GLU A 594 11.79 44.62 -14.10
C GLU A 594 12.54 43.75 -13.10
N ARG A 595 12.46 42.41 -13.24
CA ARG A 595 13.22 41.48 -12.40
C ARG A 595 14.74 41.51 -12.66
N ARG A 596 15.18 41.87 -13.87
CA ARG A 596 16.61 41.99 -14.22
C ARG A 596 17.21 43.33 -13.80
N SER A 597 16.41 44.40 -13.75
CA SER A 597 16.87 45.74 -13.37
C SER A 597 16.91 46.00 -11.86
N GLY A 598 16.51 45.02 -11.02
CA GLY A 598 16.55 45.15 -9.56
C GLY A 598 15.56 46.17 -8.97
N ALA A 599 14.59 46.64 -9.75
CA ALA A 599 13.58 47.57 -9.27
C ALA A 599 12.62 46.87 -8.27
N PRO A 600 12.35 47.44 -7.09
CA PRO A 600 11.48 46.82 -6.11
C PRO A 600 10.06 46.74 -6.67
N SER A 601 9.52 45.53 -6.78
CA SER A 601 8.07 45.35 -6.93
C SER A 601 7.42 45.79 -5.62
N GLY A 602 6.74 46.94 -5.62
CA GLY A 602 6.03 47.44 -4.44
C GLY A 602 4.87 46.55 -3.97
N PRO A 603 4.18 46.99 -2.92
CA PRO A 603 4.48 46.61 -1.54
C PRO A 603 4.19 45.12 -1.28
N GLU A 604 5.16 44.42 -0.69
CA GLU A 604 4.89 43.13 -0.04
C GLU A 604 3.94 43.37 1.13
N THR A 605 2.71 42.86 1.04
CA THR A 605 1.83 42.76 2.19
C THR A 605 2.46 41.82 3.21
N ALA A 606 2.93 42.41 4.31
CA ALA A 606 3.39 41.68 5.48
C ALA A 606 2.28 40.74 5.98
N THR A 607 2.46 39.44 5.78
CA THR A 607 1.71 38.42 6.51
C THR A 607 2.30 38.29 7.90
N SER A 608 1.53 38.78 8.88
CA SER A 608 1.70 38.58 10.32
C SER A 608 1.87 37.08 10.67
N PRO A 609 2.72 36.72 11.66
CA PRO A 609 2.88 35.36 12.10
C PRO A 609 1.68 34.91 12.95
N ARG A 610 1.06 33.80 12.56
CA ARG A 610 0.32 32.91 13.47
C ARG A 610 0.82 31.49 13.30
#